data_AF-A0A4S4LPP9-F1
#
_entry.id   AF-A0A4S4LPP9-F1
#
_cell.length_a   1.000
_cell.length_b   1.000
_cell.length_c   1.000
_cell.angle_alpha   90.00
_cell.angle_beta   90.00
_cell.angle_gamma   90.00
#
_symmetry.space_group_name_H-M   'P 1'
#
loop_
_entity.id
_entity.type
_entity.pdbx_description
1 polymer ?
#
loop_
_entity_poly.entity_id
_entity_poly.type
_entity_poly.pdbx_seq_one_letter_code
_entity_poly.pdbx_strand_id
1 'polypeptide(L)'
;MHPLHIIAGHLSADPDVASLLATAVTAHLYFILIKARRTADRECILFWFNGGSGCSSFDGLMMEIDPWRVDGKGGLKMVEGGWEECTTVVYVDQPAGTGFSYTSMDRYVHELDEASRQFIEFLRNFYTIFPEYKCMDMYIGGESFARQYIPYFSDAVLKSNLNVQLHGAAIGNGWIDARR
;
A
#
# COMPACT_ATOMS: atom_id res chain seq x y z
N MET A 1 21.37 -16.08 -4.26
CA MET A 1 20.22 -15.16 -4.17
C MET A 1 19.34 -15.64 -3.03
N HIS A 2 18.98 -14.78 -2.08
CA HIS A 2 17.95 -15.14 -1.10
C HIS A 2 16.61 -15.35 -1.82
N PRO A 3 15.80 -16.33 -1.39
CA PRO A 3 14.48 -16.57 -1.95
C PRO A 3 13.57 -15.36 -1.72
N LEU A 4 12.64 -15.15 -2.66
CA LEU A 4 11.63 -14.10 -2.55
C LEU A 4 10.59 -14.54 -1.52
N HIS A 5 10.35 -13.72 -0.49
CA HIS A 5 9.32 -13.97 0.51
C HIS A 5 8.13 -13.04 0.23
N ILE A 6 6.99 -13.65 -0.10
CA ILE A 6 5.79 -12.93 -0.51
C ILE A 6 4.64 -13.33 0.40
N ILE A 7 3.93 -12.34 0.91
CA ILE A 7 2.73 -12.53 1.73
C ILE A 7 1.64 -11.67 1.11
N ALA A 8 0.47 -12.25 0.87
CA ALA A 8 -0.65 -11.51 0.31
C ALA A 8 -1.94 -11.89 1.03
N GLY A 9 -2.86 -10.95 1.11
CA GLY A 9 -4.15 -11.19 1.76
C GLY A 9 -4.95 -9.91 1.95
N HIS A 10 -6.07 -10.06 2.65
CA HIS A 10 -6.96 -8.95 2.98
C HIS A 10 -6.89 -8.62 4.46
N LEU A 11 -6.77 -7.34 4.77
CA LEU A 11 -6.89 -6.83 6.14
C LEU A 11 -8.10 -5.92 6.26
N SER A 12 -8.75 -5.97 7.43
CA SER A 12 -9.82 -5.02 7.73
C SER A 12 -9.26 -3.60 7.73
N ALA A 13 -10.01 -2.70 7.13
CA ALA A 13 -9.68 -1.30 6.96
C ALA A 13 -10.89 -0.39 7.19
N ASP A 14 -11.92 -0.91 7.87
CA ASP A 14 -13.16 -0.17 8.12
C ASP A 14 -13.06 0.54 9.48
N PRO A 15 -12.89 1.88 9.50
CA PRO A 15 -12.71 2.62 10.75
C PRO A 15 -13.95 2.57 11.64
N ASP A 16 -15.11 2.24 11.06
CA ASP A 16 -16.40 2.31 11.72
C ASP A 16 -16.95 0.90 12.04
N VAL A 17 -16.13 -0.16 11.93
CA VAL A 17 -16.52 -1.57 12.10
C VAL A 17 -17.31 -1.86 13.37
N ALA A 18 -16.98 -1.21 14.49
CA ALA A 18 -17.64 -1.39 15.78
C ALA A 18 -19.08 -0.87 15.82
N SER A 19 -19.46 0.00 14.89
CA SER A 19 -20.79 0.61 14.82
C SER A 19 -21.73 -0.09 13.84
N LEU A 20 -21.24 -1.10 13.12
CA LEU A 20 -21.96 -1.74 12.02
C LEU A 20 -22.67 -3.04 12.45
N LEU A 21 -23.68 -3.40 11.66
CA LEU A 21 -24.32 -4.71 11.78
C LEU A 21 -23.31 -5.82 11.44
N ALA A 22 -23.43 -6.97 12.11
CA ALA A 22 -22.57 -8.13 11.85
C ALA A 22 -22.68 -8.66 10.40
N THR A 23 -23.74 -8.30 9.68
CA THR A 23 -23.97 -8.65 8.27
C THR A 23 -23.43 -7.62 7.28
N ALA A 24 -22.89 -6.49 7.76
CA ALA A 24 -22.35 -5.46 6.89
C ALA A 24 -21.09 -5.97 6.17
N VAL A 25 -20.99 -5.71 4.87
CA VAL A 25 -19.75 -5.94 4.13
C VAL A 25 -18.84 -4.74 4.37
N THR A 26 -17.86 -4.92 5.25
CA THR A 26 -16.94 -3.87 5.68
C THR A 26 -15.80 -3.66 4.68
N ALA A 27 -15.10 -2.55 4.83
CA ALA A 27 -13.92 -2.28 4.02
C ALA A 27 -12.76 -3.23 4.38
N HIS A 28 -12.24 -3.91 3.35
CA HIS A 28 -11.03 -4.73 3.43
C HIS A 28 -10.09 -4.33 2.30
N LEU A 29 -8.84 -3.99 2.66
CA LEU A 29 -7.80 -3.71 1.69
C LEU A 29 -6.97 -4.96 1.43
N TYR A 30 -6.77 -5.28 0.16
CA TYR A 30 -5.84 -6.28 -0.30
C TYR A 30 -4.43 -5.70 -0.34
N PHE A 31 -3.46 -6.51 0.07
CA PHE A 31 -2.05 -6.15 -0.02
C PHE A 31 -1.20 -7.31 -0.51
N ILE A 32 -0.06 -6.97 -1.10
CA ILE A 32 1.06 -7.88 -1.33
C ILE A 32 2.29 -7.27 -0.68
N LEU A 33 2.90 -8.02 0.23
CA LEU A 33 4.16 -7.72 0.88
C LEU A 33 5.26 -8.55 0.25
N ILE A 34 6.35 -7.89 -0.14
CA ILE A 34 7.59 -8.51 -0.59
C ILE A 34 8.71 -8.08 0.35
N LYS A 35 9.32 -9.05 1.02
CA LYS A 35 10.43 -8.79 1.94
C LYS A 35 11.71 -8.47 1.17
N ALA A 36 12.47 -7.51 1.69
CA ALA A 36 13.82 -7.20 1.20
C ALA A 36 14.69 -8.47 1.09
N ARG A 37 15.37 -8.64 -0.05
CA ARG A 37 16.22 -9.81 -0.33
C ARG A 37 17.61 -9.69 0.28
N ARG A 38 18.02 -8.48 0.64
CA ARG A 38 19.28 -8.18 1.31
C ARG A 38 18.99 -7.26 2.49
N THR A 39 19.66 -7.49 3.60
CA THR A 39 19.66 -6.57 4.73
C THR A 39 20.53 -5.37 4.36
N ALA A 40 19.91 -4.19 4.29
CA ALA A 40 20.64 -2.92 4.21
C ALA A 40 21.09 -2.48 5.63
N ASP A 41 21.97 -1.49 5.72
CA ASP A 41 22.42 -0.94 7.01
C ASP A 41 21.27 -0.39 7.86
N ARG A 42 20.16 -0.02 7.21
CA ARG A 42 18.86 0.27 7.83
C ARG A 42 17.76 -0.47 7.12
N GLU A 43 16.93 -1.17 7.89
CA GLU A 43 15.74 -1.81 7.37
C GLU A 43 14.62 -0.78 7.16
N CYS A 44 14.11 -0.71 5.94
CA CYS A 44 13.02 0.17 5.57
C CYS A 44 11.83 -0.62 5.02
N ILE A 45 10.65 -0.06 5.26
CA ILE A 45 9.38 -0.54 4.71
C ILE A 45 8.75 0.57 3.87
N LEU A 46 8.38 0.24 2.63
CA LEU A 46 7.73 1.14 1.69
C LEU A 46 6.29 0.67 1.46
N PHE A 47 5.33 1.55 1.71
CA PHE A 47 3.95 1.34 1.24
C PHE A 47 3.79 2.00 -0.14
N TRP A 48 3.45 1.21 -1.15
CA TRP A 48 3.33 1.63 -2.54
C TRP A 48 1.87 1.71 -2.99
N PHE A 49 1.54 2.79 -3.70
CA PHE A 49 0.20 3.08 -4.21
C PHE A 49 0.22 3.47 -5.70
N ASN A 50 -0.62 2.84 -6.51
CA ASN A 50 -0.91 3.29 -7.86
C ASN A 50 -2.09 4.29 -7.89
N GLY A 51 -2.22 5.03 -9.00
CA GLY A 51 -3.19 6.12 -9.20
C GLY A 51 -4.56 5.69 -9.77
N GLY A 52 -5.19 6.53 -10.61
CA GLY A 52 -6.47 6.20 -11.27
C GLY A 52 -7.62 7.18 -11.02
N SER A 53 -8.07 7.47 -9.80
CA SER A 53 -8.30 6.58 -8.65
C SER A 53 -8.85 5.21 -9.05
N GLY A 54 -8.47 4.14 -8.36
CA GLY A 54 -9.02 2.80 -8.57
C GLY A 54 -8.18 1.84 -9.42
N CYS A 55 -6.95 2.23 -9.79
CA CYS A 55 -6.00 1.27 -10.36
C CYS A 55 -5.35 0.45 -9.25
N SER A 56 -5.11 -0.83 -9.51
CA SER A 56 -4.50 -1.73 -8.54
C SER A 56 -3.02 -1.39 -8.34
N SER A 57 -2.56 -1.42 -7.10
CA SER A 57 -1.14 -1.30 -6.78
C SER A 57 -0.35 -2.55 -7.15
N PHE A 58 -1.03 -3.64 -7.52
CA PHE A 58 -0.42 -4.80 -8.16
C PHE A 58 0.26 -4.46 -9.50
N ASP A 59 -0.20 -3.41 -10.19
CA ASP A 59 0.46 -2.92 -11.40
C ASP A 59 1.90 -2.47 -11.09
N GLY A 60 2.10 -1.76 -9.98
CA GLY A 60 3.43 -1.35 -9.51
C GLY A 60 4.37 -2.52 -9.28
N LEU A 61 3.86 -3.63 -8.72
CA LEU A 61 4.61 -4.86 -8.50
C LEU A 61 5.03 -5.53 -9.82
N MET A 62 4.09 -5.64 -10.77
CA MET A 62 4.24 -6.46 -11.97
C MET A 62 4.83 -5.74 -13.18
N MET A 63 4.83 -4.41 -13.16
CA MET A 63 5.19 -3.61 -14.34
C MET A 63 6.18 -2.48 -14.05
N GLU A 64 6.33 -2.04 -12.79
CA GLU A 64 7.07 -0.81 -12.48
C GLU A 64 8.30 -1.06 -11.60
N ILE A 65 8.14 -1.21 -10.30
CA ILE A 65 9.25 -1.02 -9.34
C ILE A 65 9.89 -2.31 -8.86
N ASP A 66 9.25 -3.46 -9.07
CA ASP A 66 9.69 -4.74 -8.50
C ASP A 66 10.05 -5.77 -9.57
N PRO A 67 10.53 -6.98 -9.23
CA PRO A 67 11.36 -7.75 -10.16
C PRO A 67 10.54 -8.46 -11.22
N TRP A 68 9.21 -8.55 -11.09
CA TRP A 68 8.42 -9.32 -12.05
C TRP A 68 8.02 -8.51 -13.26
N ARG A 69 8.13 -9.16 -14.43
CA ARG A 69 7.61 -8.66 -15.70
C ARG A 69 6.93 -9.80 -16.44
N VAL A 70 5.92 -9.48 -17.24
CA VAL A 70 5.35 -10.43 -18.18
C VAL A 70 6.39 -10.75 -19.26
N ASP A 71 6.57 -12.04 -19.58
CA ASP A 71 7.59 -12.49 -20.54
C ASP A 71 7.12 -12.45 -22.01
N GLY A 72 5.87 -12.06 -22.26
CA GLY A 72 5.22 -12.03 -23.57
C GLY A 72 4.71 -13.40 -24.06
N LYS A 73 4.86 -14.45 -23.25
CA LYS A 73 4.45 -15.84 -23.52
C LYS A 73 3.44 -16.37 -22.51
N GLY A 74 2.86 -15.48 -21.70
CA GLY A 74 1.93 -15.84 -20.62
C GLY A 74 2.63 -16.26 -19.32
N GLY A 75 3.96 -16.12 -19.23
CA GLY A 75 4.74 -16.36 -18.03
C GLY A 75 5.26 -15.08 -17.39
N LEU A 76 5.93 -15.26 -16.25
CA LEU A 76 6.64 -14.19 -15.54
C LEU A 76 8.14 -14.39 -15.67
N LYS A 77 8.86 -13.29 -15.86
CA LYS A 77 10.33 -13.24 -15.76
C LYS A 77 10.73 -12.30 -14.62
N MET A 78 11.82 -12.64 -13.94
CA MET A 78 12.48 -11.72 -13.02
C MET A 78 13.44 -10.80 -13.78
N VAL A 79 13.44 -9.52 -13.44
CA VAL A 79 14.41 -8.52 -13.88
C VAL A 79 15.25 -8.06 -12.69
N GLU A 80 16.50 -7.68 -12.95
CA GLU A 80 17.39 -7.10 -11.93
C GLU A 80 17.04 -5.62 -11.69
N GLY A 81 17.35 -5.12 -10.49
CA GLY A 81 17.15 -3.71 -10.13
C GLY A 81 15.75 -3.39 -9.59
N GLY A 82 15.00 -4.40 -9.14
CA GLY A 82 13.77 -4.17 -8.40
C GLY A 82 14.03 -3.60 -7.00
N TRP A 83 13.06 -2.89 -6.45
CA TRP A 83 13.20 -2.20 -5.17
C TRP A 83 13.24 -3.19 -3.99
N GLU A 84 12.66 -4.38 -4.17
CA GLU A 84 12.72 -5.50 -3.24
C GLU A 84 14.14 -6.03 -2.97
N GLU A 85 15.13 -5.64 -3.76
CA GLU A 85 16.52 -6.01 -3.49
C GLU A 85 17.00 -5.50 -2.13
N CYS A 86 16.57 -4.30 -1.73
CA CYS A 86 17.02 -3.62 -0.51
C CYS A 86 15.88 -3.06 0.37
N THR A 87 14.64 -3.06 -0.11
CA THR A 87 13.48 -2.47 0.59
C THR A 87 12.39 -3.52 0.77
N THR A 88 11.74 -3.57 1.94
CA THR A 88 10.51 -4.35 2.08
C THR A 88 9.37 -3.52 1.51
N VAL A 89 8.66 -4.01 0.49
CA VAL A 89 7.61 -3.25 -0.19
C VAL A 89 6.25 -3.86 0.10
N VAL A 90 5.27 -3.02 0.38
CA VAL A 90 3.86 -3.38 0.60
C VAL A 90 3.01 -2.64 -0.43
N TYR A 91 2.53 -3.36 -1.43
CA TYR A 91 1.59 -2.89 -2.43
C TYR A 91 0.19 -2.96 -1.86
N VAL A 92 -0.52 -1.84 -1.79
CA VAL A 92 -1.86 -1.79 -1.19
C VAL A 92 -2.87 -1.32 -2.22
N ASP A 93 -3.86 -2.17 -2.50
CA ASP A 93 -5.00 -1.78 -3.32
C ASP A 93 -5.92 -0.89 -2.48
N GLN A 94 -6.06 0.38 -2.85
CA GLN A 94 -6.86 1.33 -2.11
C GLN A 94 -7.44 2.43 -3.02
N PRO A 95 -8.59 3.03 -2.65
CA PRO A 95 -9.44 2.68 -1.50
C PRO A 95 -10.21 1.37 -1.71
N ALA A 96 -10.98 0.93 -0.72
CA ALA A 96 -11.81 -0.28 -0.84
C ALA A 96 -12.73 -0.21 -2.08
N GLY A 97 -12.71 -1.27 -2.91
CA GLY A 97 -13.30 -1.29 -4.26
C GLY A 97 -12.25 -1.23 -5.38
N THR A 98 -11.00 -0.90 -5.07
CA THR A 98 -9.86 -0.92 -6.00
C THR A 98 -9.26 -2.32 -6.12
N GLY A 99 -9.01 -2.79 -7.34
CA GLY A 99 -8.32 -4.07 -7.57
C GLY A 99 -8.99 -5.23 -6.85
N PHE A 100 -8.28 -5.87 -5.92
CA PHE A 100 -8.79 -6.97 -5.10
C PHE A 100 -9.39 -6.52 -3.76
N SER A 101 -9.32 -5.23 -3.41
CA SER A 101 -9.93 -4.66 -2.21
C SER A 101 -11.45 -4.53 -2.36
N TYR A 102 -12.19 -4.77 -1.28
CA TYR A 102 -13.65 -4.83 -1.35
C TYR A 102 -14.37 -4.14 -0.19
N THR A 103 -15.59 -3.73 -0.47
CA THR A 103 -16.63 -3.30 0.47
C THR A 103 -17.99 -3.36 -0.25
N SER A 104 -19.11 -3.07 0.40
CA SER A 104 -20.38 -2.93 -0.31
C SER A 104 -20.38 -1.66 -1.20
N MET A 105 -21.08 -1.70 -2.34
CA MET A 105 -21.04 -0.61 -3.34
C MET A 105 -21.52 0.75 -2.79
N ASP A 106 -22.43 0.74 -1.83
CA ASP A 106 -22.95 1.92 -1.14
C ASP A 106 -21.98 2.51 -0.11
N ARG A 107 -20.78 1.92 0.04
CA ARG A 107 -19.76 2.30 1.03
C ARG A 107 -18.41 2.64 0.41
N TYR A 108 -18.38 2.86 -0.91
CA TYR A 108 -17.20 3.46 -1.53
C TYR A 108 -16.95 4.84 -0.96
N VAL A 109 -15.68 5.12 -0.66
CA VAL A 109 -15.25 6.43 -0.17
C VAL A 109 -15.11 7.39 -1.35
N HIS A 110 -15.42 8.65 -1.10
CA HIS A 110 -15.42 9.69 -2.13
C HIS A 110 -14.46 10.84 -1.80
N GLU A 111 -13.98 10.90 -0.55
CA GLU A 111 -13.05 11.94 -0.09
C GLU A 111 -11.70 11.35 0.35
N LEU A 112 -10.61 12.12 0.16
CA LEU A 112 -9.25 11.70 0.52
C LEU A 112 -9.09 11.47 2.02
N ASP A 113 -9.82 12.20 2.87
CA ASP A 113 -9.84 12.01 4.31
C ASP A 113 -10.46 10.66 4.70
N GLU A 114 -11.47 10.20 3.97
CA GLU A 114 -12.09 8.88 4.19
C GLU A 114 -11.16 7.75 3.78
N ALA A 115 -10.50 7.87 2.62
CA ALA A 115 -9.47 6.93 2.19
C ALA A 115 -8.30 6.88 3.19
N SER A 116 -7.93 8.03 3.78
CA SER A 116 -6.88 8.11 4.80
C SER A 116 -7.28 7.37 6.07
N ARG A 117 -8.54 7.49 6.52
CA ARG A 117 -9.04 6.70 7.66
C ARG A 117 -8.99 5.20 7.39
N GLN A 118 -9.35 4.76 6.16
CA GLN A 118 -9.21 3.34 5.79
C GLN A 118 -7.75 2.89 5.85
N PHE A 119 -6.82 3.70 5.34
CA PHE A 119 -5.40 3.36 5.36
C PHE A 119 -4.82 3.29 6.78
N ILE A 120 -5.21 4.18 7.69
CA ILE A 120 -4.79 4.13 9.10
C ILE A 120 -5.30 2.86 9.79
N GLU A 121 -6.54 2.45 9.52
CA GLU A 121 -7.09 1.22 10.07
C GLU A 121 -6.41 -0.02 9.49
N PHE A 122 -6.12 -0.01 8.19
CA PHE A 122 -5.28 -1.02 7.57
C PHE A 122 -3.90 -1.12 8.24
N LEU A 123 -3.21 0.00 8.46
CA LEU A 123 -1.89 0.00 9.12
C LEU A 123 -1.97 -0.53 10.56
N ARG A 124 -3.03 -0.18 11.29
CA ARG A 124 -3.26 -0.70 12.65
C ARG A 124 -3.28 -2.23 12.64
N ASN A 125 -4.08 -2.82 11.76
CA ASN A 125 -4.22 -4.26 11.64
C ASN A 125 -2.96 -4.92 11.03
N PHE A 126 -2.31 -4.24 10.09
CA PHE A 126 -1.05 -4.68 9.50
C PHE A 126 0.05 -4.85 10.56
N TYR A 127 0.28 -3.84 11.40
CA TYR A 127 1.30 -3.92 12.44
C TYR A 127 0.91 -4.80 13.63
N THR A 128 -0.37 -5.18 13.78
CA THR A 128 -0.78 -6.25 14.70
C THR A 128 -0.32 -7.62 14.21
N ILE A 129 -0.39 -7.87 12.89
CA ILE A 129 -0.01 -9.15 12.28
C ILE A 129 1.49 -9.22 12.04
N PHE A 130 2.11 -8.09 11.67
CA PHE A 130 3.53 -7.98 11.35
C PHE A 130 4.24 -6.96 12.26
N PRO A 131 4.31 -7.21 13.58
CA PRO A 131 4.90 -6.29 14.53
C PRO A 131 6.39 -6.01 14.27
N GLU A 132 7.10 -6.91 13.59
CA GLU A 132 8.52 -6.77 13.23
C GLU A 132 8.79 -5.55 12.35
N TYR A 133 7.83 -5.11 11.53
CA TYR A 133 8.01 -3.97 10.64
C TYR A 133 7.79 -2.62 11.33
N LYS A 134 7.30 -2.60 12.57
CA LYS A 134 6.97 -1.36 13.27
C LYS A 134 8.18 -0.51 13.63
N CYS A 135 9.34 -1.14 13.80
CA CYS A 135 10.60 -0.47 14.12
C CYS A 135 11.41 -0.04 12.88
N MET A 136 10.94 -0.37 11.67
CA MET A 136 11.61 0.00 10.42
C MET A 136 11.36 1.47 10.06
N ASP A 137 12.27 2.05 9.27
CA ASP A 137 12.08 3.36 8.68
C ASP A 137 10.96 3.26 7.63
N MET A 138 9.80 3.88 7.91
CA MET A 138 8.62 3.81 7.06
C MET A 138 8.68 4.88 5.97
N TYR A 139 8.40 4.48 4.73
CA TYR A 139 8.23 5.36 3.57
C TYR A 139 6.88 5.12 2.92
N ILE A 140 6.33 6.17 2.32
CA ILE A 140 5.08 6.13 1.54
C ILE A 140 5.41 6.57 0.12
N GLY A 141 5.11 5.76 -0.89
CA GLY A 141 5.39 6.09 -2.28
C GLY A 141 4.32 5.66 -3.25
N GLY A 142 4.41 6.18 -4.47
CA GLY A 142 3.44 5.84 -5.51
C GLY A 142 3.52 6.71 -6.75
N GLU A 143 2.64 6.42 -7.70
CA GLU A 143 2.56 7.06 -9.02
C GLU A 143 1.16 7.61 -9.36
N SER A 144 1.11 8.60 -10.26
CA SER A 144 -0.14 9.09 -10.86
C SER A 144 -1.08 9.72 -9.82
N PHE A 145 -2.36 9.37 -9.77
CA PHE A 145 -3.28 9.90 -8.76
C PHE A 145 -2.85 9.59 -7.31
N ALA A 146 -1.93 8.64 -7.08
CA ALA A 146 -1.32 8.45 -5.76
C ALA A 146 -0.65 9.71 -5.21
N ARG A 147 -0.31 10.67 -6.07
CA ARG A 147 0.12 12.02 -5.65
C ARG A 147 -0.87 12.75 -4.75
N GLN A 148 -2.17 12.48 -4.87
CA GLN A 148 -3.20 13.03 -3.97
C GLN A 148 -3.31 12.22 -2.68
N TYR A 149 -3.20 10.89 -2.75
CA TYR A 149 -3.24 10.02 -1.57
C TYR A 149 -2.04 10.22 -0.63
N ILE A 150 -0.81 10.30 -1.18
CA ILE A 150 0.43 10.27 -0.40
C ILE A 150 0.52 11.39 0.65
N PRO A 151 0.22 12.68 0.34
CA PRO A 151 0.23 13.74 1.35
C PRO A 151 -0.81 13.52 2.45
N TYR A 152 -2.03 13.10 2.09
CA TYR A 152 -3.11 12.85 3.04
C TYR A 152 -2.80 11.65 3.95
N PHE A 153 -2.26 10.58 3.38
CA PHE A 153 -1.82 9.39 4.13
C PHE A 153 -0.66 9.72 5.06
N SER A 154 0.31 10.51 4.59
CA SER A 154 1.44 10.95 5.41
C SER A 154 0.97 11.80 6.59
N ASP A 155 0.10 12.78 6.35
CA ASP A 155 -0.48 13.62 7.41
C ASP A 155 -1.30 12.80 8.41
N ALA A 156 -2.12 11.86 7.93
CA ALA A 156 -2.88 10.96 8.78
C ALA A 156 -1.96 10.07 9.64
N VAL A 157 -0.86 9.55 9.09
CA VAL A 157 0.12 8.74 9.83
C VAL A 157 0.78 9.57 10.92
N LEU A 158 1.23 10.79 10.61
CA LEU A 158 1.86 11.71 11.57
C LEU A 158 0.92 12.11 12.71
N LYS A 159 -0.39 12.23 12.43
CA LYS A 159 -1.43 12.55 13.44
C LYS A 159 -1.94 11.31 14.19
N SER A 160 -1.62 10.11 13.73
CA SER A 160 -2.09 8.86 14.34
C SER A 160 -1.34 8.50 15.62
N ASN A 161 -1.89 7.55 16.37
CA ASN A 161 -1.24 6.94 17.53
C ASN A 161 -0.52 5.62 17.19
N LEU A 162 -0.20 5.37 15.91
CA LEU A 162 0.41 4.10 15.48
C LEU A 162 1.85 3.91 16.01
N ASN A 163 2.53 4.99 16.41
CA ASN A 163 3.95 4.98 16.86
C ASN A 163 4.86 4.31 15.81
N VAL A 164 4.79 4.80 14.57
CA VAL A 164 5.62 4.37 13.43
C VAL A 164 6.54 5.50 13.00
N GLN A 165 7.72 5.18 12.48
CA GLN A 165 8.72 6.18 12.10
C GLN A 165 8.60 6.53 10.62
N LEU A 166 7.65 7.42 10.27
CA LEU A 166 7.55 7.96 8.90
C LEU A 166 8.78 8.84 8.60
N HIS A 167 9.67 8.35 7.74
CA HIS A 167 10.93 9.00 7.38
C HIS A 167 10.85 9.82 6.10
N GLY A 168 9.95 9.47 5.18
CA GLY A 168 9.82 10.22 3.94
C GLY A 168 8.72 9.72 3.03
N ALA A 169 8.52 10.45 1.93
CA ALA A 169 7.60 10.11 0.87
C ALA A 169 8.25 10.24 -0.51
N ALA A 170 7.92 9.36 -1.44
CA ALA A 170 8.47 9.33 -2.80
C ALA A 170 7.33 9.36 -3.84
N ILE A 171 7.37 10.34 -4.75
CA ILE A 171 6.22 10.65 -5.60
C ILE A 171 6.60 10.65 -7.09
N GLY A 172 6.28 9.56 -7.79
CA GLY A 172 6.46 9.41 -9.24
C GLY A 172 5.36 10.08 -10.07
N ASN A 173 5.72 10.74 -11.17
CA ASN A 173 4.92 11.30 -12.28
C ASN A 173 3.51 11.92 -12.17
N GLY A 174 2.76 11.87 -11.09
CA GLY A 174 1.36 12.31 -11.08
C GLY A 174 0.98 13.79 -10.94
N TRP A 175 -0.17 13.98 -10.30
CA TRP A 175 -0.94 15.20 -10.43
C TRP A 175 -1.02 15.92 -9.07
N ILE A 176 -0.29 17.03 -8.91
CA ILE A 176 -0.16 17.74 -7.62
C ILE A 176 -0.98 19.05 -7.59
N ASP A 177 -0.93 19.82 -8.68
CA ASP A 177 -1.70 21.05 -8.83
C ASP A 177 -2.59 20.94 -10.07
N ALA A 178 -3.90 20.85 -9.87
CA ALA A 178 -4.87 20.77 -10.97
C ALA A 178 -5.07 22.09 -11.71
N ARG A 179 -4.51 23.19 -11.20
CA ARG A 179 -4.66 24.54 -11.78
C ARG A 179 -3.53 24.91 -12.75
N ARG A 180 -2.61 23.99 -13.06
CA ARG A 180 -1.52 24.20 -14.03
C ARG A 180 -1.36 23.00 -14.95
#